data_AF-A0A497N4J9-F1
#
_entry.id   AF-A0A497N4J9-F1
#
_cell.length_a   1.000
_cell.length_b   1.000
_cell.length_c   1.000
_cell.angle_alpha   90.00
_cell.angle_beta   90.00
_cell.angle_gamma   90.00
#
_symmetry.space_group_name_H-M   'P 1'
#
loop_
_entity.id
_entity.type
_entity.pdbx_description
1 polymer ?
#
loop_
_entity_poly.entity_id
_entity_poly.type
_entity_poly.pdbx_seq_one_letter_code
_entity_poly.pdbx_strand_id
1 'polypeptide(L)'
;VEFLGSEGKNLAGMYIVHGGSRLGEIHLLTAPTAGNATSLIGPTAAVSSFQTNSEVREKLTLFGANYKFGNILLYMIGQRLYYFIPVYITPGGMGQVITKMPFIGIVDAVTREVAIGSDSLSAFYTLTGNIPAEQPAEEERLRDIYMAFVDRGYIPINVTRIKFDFEILVGNASYIRSGDWAKVNSTIASFISNYVEVYGGKVYSWIEEGNTVNYGVPHVDSEGFKSMYYISIRYR
;
A
#
# COMPACT_ATOMS: atom_id res chain seq x y z
N VAL A 1 16.06 -25.28 1.78
CA VAL A 1 16.45 -26.67 1.49
C VAL A 1 15.22 -27.55 1.47
N GLU A 2 15.24 -28.66 0.74
CA GLU A 2 14.11 -29.59 0.61
C GLU A 2 14.40 -30.93 1.28
N PHE A 3 13.35 -31.67 1.65
CA PHE A 3 13.52 -33.02 2.19
C PHE A 3 14.06 -33.95 1.09
N LEU A 4 15.17 -34.62 1.38
CA LEU A 4 15.76 -35.59 0.46
C LEU A 4 14.75 -36.70 0.16
N GLY A 5 14.53 -36.99 -1.13
CA GLY A 5 13.60 -38.04 -1.55
C GLY A 5 12.11 -37.71 -1.43
N SER A 6 11.74 -36.49 -1.00
CA SER A 6 10.33 -36.07 -0.95
C SER A 6 9.76 -35.97 -2.38
N GLU A 7 8.72 -36.74 -2.69
CA GLU A 7 7.99 -36.63 -3.98
C GLU A 7 7.38 -35.24 -4.15
N GLY A 8 6.75 -34.71 -3.10
CA GLY A 8 6.17 -33.35 -3.09
C GLY A 8 7.19 -32.21 -3.06
N LYS A 9 8.50 -32.52 -3.04
CA LYS A 9 9.61 -31.55 -2.90
C LYS A 9 9.33 -30.53 -1.78
N ASN A 10 8.97 -31.02 -0.61
CA ASN A 10 8.59 -30.17 0.52
C ASN A 10 9.81 -29.46 1.10
N LEU A 11 9.60 -28.24 1.59
CA LEU A 11 10.61 -27.44 2.27
C LEU A 11 11.03 -28.18 3.55
N ALA A 12 12.32 -28.49 3.67
CA ALA A 12 12.91 -29.06 4.90
C ALA A 12 13.36 -27.99 5.89
N GLY A 13 13.70 -26.81 5.40
CA GLY A 13 14.17 -25.72 6.24
C GLY A 13 14.77 -24.56 5.47
N MET A 14 15.11 -23.52 6.22
CA MET A 14 15.67 -22.25 5.73
C MET A 14 16.91 -21.91 6.54
N TYR A 15 17.97 -21.49 5.85
CA TYR A 15 19.12 -20.88 6.50
C TYR A 15 18.88 -19.38 6.62
N ILE A 16 18.99 -18.85 7.83
CA ILE A 16 19.01 -17.42 8.11
C ILE A 16 20.46 -17.04 8.34
N VAL A 17 20.98 -16.20 7.43
CA VAL A 17 22.32 -15.62 7.53
C VAL A 17 22.16 -14.18 7.99
N HIS A 18 22.77 -13.84 9.11
CA HIS A 18 22.65 -12.50 9.68
C HIS A 18 23.66 -11.52 9.08
N GLY A 19 23.28 -10.24 9.04
CA GLY A 19 24.16 -9.12 8.71
C GLY A 19 24.40 -8.20 9.91
N GLY A 20 25.17 -7.13 9.71
CA GLY A 20 25.44 -6.12 10.72
C GLY A 20 26.28 -6.64 11.89
N SER A 21 25.86 -6.34 13.12
CA SER A 21 26.57 -6.77 14.35
C SER A 21 26.59 -8.29 14.56
N ARG A 22 25.75 -9.03 13.83
CA ARG A 22 25.66 -10.50 13.87
C ARG A 22 26.17 -11.15 12.59
N LEU A 23 26.93 -10.42 11.78
CA LEU A 23 27.52 -10.94 10.56
C LEU A 23 28.37 -12.19 10.86
N GLY A 24 28.12 -13.27 10.11
CA GLY A 24 28.79 -14.56 10.30
C GLY A 24 27.96 -15.59 11.08
N GLU A 25 26.86 -15.18 11.72
CA GLU A 25 25.93 -16.12 12.34
C GLU A 25 24.97 -16.72 11.29
N ILE A 26 24.84 -18.05 11.33
CA ILE A 26 23.92 -18.82 10.47
C ILE A 26 23.03 -19.69 11.36
N HIS A 27 21.72 -19.54 11.23
CA HIS A 27 20.74 -20.42 11.88
C HIS A 27 19.98 -21.24 10.86
N LEU A 28 19.73 -22.51 11.17
CA LEU A 28 18.81 -23.34 10.40
C LEU A 28 17.45 -23.35 11.10
N LEU A 29 16.43 -22.83 10.43
CA LEU A 29 15.03 -23.07 10.80
C LEU A 29 14.55 -24.30 10.05
N THR A 30 14.17 -25.35 10.78
CA THR A 30 13.65 -26.59 10.18
C THR A 30 12.14 -26.51 10.05
N ALA A 31 11.61 -27.01 8.93
CA ALA A 31 10.18 -27.17 8.78
C ALA A 31 9.70 -28.29 9.73
N PRO A 32 8.51 -28.17 10.34
CA PRO A 32 8.05 -29.17 11.29
C PRO A 32 7.84 -30.51 10.57
N THR A 33 8.34 -31.59 11.17
CA THR A 33 8.29 -32.96 10.59
C THR A 33 7.12 -33.80 11.13
N ALA A 34 6.34 -33.26 12.08
CA ALA A 34 5.27 -33.98 12.78
C ALA A 34 3.89 -33.77 12.14
N GLY A 35 3.08 -34.84 12.14
CA GLY A 35 1.93 -35.11 11.24
C GLY A 35 0.73 -34.16 11.21
N ASN A 36 0.78 -32.99 11.87
CA ASN A 36 -0.27 -31.96 11.81
C ASN A 36 0.25 -30.59 11.32
N ALA A 37 1.52 -30.48 10.95
CA ALA A 37 2.05 -29.24 10.40
C ALA A 37 1.73 -29.11 8.91
N THR A 38 1.25 -27.94 8.51
CA THR A 38 0.99 -27.61 7.10
C THR A 38 2.27 -27.78 6.29
N SER A 39 2.23 -28.69 5.32
CA SER A 39 3.38 -28.98 4.46
C SER A 39 3.65 -27.79 3.54
N LEU A 40 4.83 -27.18 3.69
CA LEU A 40 5.30 -26.09 2.84
C LEU A 40 6.01 -26.69 1.62
N ILE A 41 5.70 -26.20 0.43
CA ILE A 41 6.45 -26.57 -0.77
C ILE A 41 7.84 -25.98 -0.74
N GLY A 42 8.80 -26.71 -1.28
CA GLY A 42 10.14 -26.21 -1.52
C GLY A 42 10.27 -25.45 -2.84
N PRO A 43 11.44 -24.86 -3.11
CA PRO A 43 11.70 -24.10 -4.34
C PRO A 43 11.42 -24.88 -5.63
N THR A 44 11.72 -26.18 -5.69
CA THR A 44 11.46 -27.01 -6.87
C THR A 44 9.96 -27.20 -7.12
N ALA A 45 9.19 -27.48 -6.06
CA ALA A 45 7.73 -27.57 -6.17
C ALA A 45 7.08 -26.21 -6.49
N ALA A 46 7.65 -25.10 -6.02
CA ALA A 46 7.20 -23.76 -6.39
C ALA A 46 7.38 -23.49 -7.89
N VAL A 47 8.55 -23.82 -8.46
CA VAL A 47 8.79 -23.71 -9.91
C VAL A 47 7.85 -24.61 -10.71
N SER A 48 7.62 -25.84 -10.25
CA SER A 48 6.68 -26.75 -10.90
C SER A 48 5.25 -26.21 -10.90
N SER A 49 4.78 -25.70 -9.76
CA SER A 49 3.46 -25.06 -9.65
C SER A 49 3.35 -23.85 -10.59
N PHE A 50 4.41 -23.03 -10.64
CA PHE A 50 4.50 -21.88 -11.54
C PHE A 50 4.42 -22.28 -13.02
N GLN A 51 5.20 -23.26 -13.46
CA GLN A 51 5.24 -23.72 -14.86
C GLN A 51 3.95 -24.42 -15.31
N THR A 52 3.21 -25.02 -14.38
CA THR A 52 1.98 -25.76 -14.68
C THR A 52 0.73 -24.88 -14.65
N ASN A 53 0.82 -23.68 -14.07
CA ASN A 53 -0.24 -22.67 -14.16
C ASN A 53 -0.54 -22.32 -15.63
N SER A 54 -1.82 -22.28 -16.00
CA SER A 54 -2.25 -22.09 -17.38
C SER A 54 -1.84 -20.73 -17.96
N GLU A 55 -1.99 -19.65 -17.18
CA GLU A 55 -1.65 -18.29 -17.63
C GLU A 55 -0.13 -18.15 -17.84
N VAL A 56 0.66 -18.68 -16.91
CA VAL A 56 2.12 -18.70 -17.02
C VAL A 56 2.54 -19.50 -18.24
N ARG A 57 2.00 -20.71 -18.43
CA ARG A 57 2.35 -21.60 -19.54
C ARG A 57 2.05 -20.96 -20.89
N GLU A 58 0.94 -20.25 -21.02
CA GLU A 58 0.60 -19.50 -22.23
C GLU A 58 1.67 -18.44 -22.54
N LYS A 59 2.03 -17.61 -21.56
CA LYS A 59 3.05 -16.56 -21.75
C LYS A 59 4.43 -17.14 -22.04
N LEU A 60 4.84 -18.23 -21.37
CA LEU A 60 6.11 -18.90 -21.64
C LEU A 60 6.15 -19.52 -23.04
N THR A 61 5.01 -20.05 -23.53
CA THR A 61 4.91 -20.59 -24.89
C THR A 61 5.16 -19.51 -25.94
N LEU A 62 4.64 -18.29 -25.72
CA LEU A 62 4.90 -17.13 -26.60
C LEU A 62 6.38 -16.74 -26.64
N PHE A 63 7.12 -16.95 -25.55
CA PHE A 63 8.55 -16.66 -25.50
C PHE A 63 9.42 -17.79 -26.09
N GLY A 64 8.87 -19.00 -26.24
CA GLY A 64 9.58 -20.16 -26.75
C GLY A 64 10.84 -20.46 -25.92
N ALA A 65 11.98 -20.62 -26.59
CA ALA A 65 13.27 -20.88 -25.93
C ALA A 65 13.98 -19.62 -25.40
N ASN A 66 13.40 -18.43 -25.55
CA ASN A 66 14.08 -17.16 -25.28
C ASN A 66 13.87 -16.62 -23.85
N TYR A 67 13.28 -17.42 -22.95
CA TYR A 67 13.10 -17.02 -21.56
C TYR A 67 14.05 -17.76 -20.61
N LYS A 68 14.33 -17.13 -19.47
CA LYS A 68 15.01 -17.74 -18.33
C LYS A 68 14.32 -17.32 -17.04
N PHE A 69 14.23 -18.23 -16.08
CA PHE A 69 13.88 -17.86 -14.71
C PHE A 69 15.08 -17.24 -14.03
N GLY A 70 14.84 -16.17 -13.26
CA GLY A 70 15.84 -15.66 -12.35
C GLY A 70 15.89 -16.43 -11.04
N ASN A 71 16.55 -15.83 -10.05
CA ASN A 71 16.64 -16.40 -8.71
C ASN A 71 15.26 -16.51 -8.08
N ILE A 72 14.97 -17.67 -7.51
CA ILE A 72 13.75 -17.92 -6.74
C ILE A 72 13.93 -17.24 -5.39
N LEU A 73 13.16 -16.20 -5.13
CA LEU A 73 13.22 -15.45 -3.87
C LEU A 73 12.13 -15.95 -2.93
N LEU A 74 12.44 -16.13 -1.65
CA LEU A 74 11.48 -16.56 -0.64
C LEU A 74 11.28 -15.44 0.38
N TYR A 75 10.05 -14.97 0.53
CA TYR A 75 9.69 -13.92 1.46
C TYR A 75 8.61 -14.37 2.43
N MET A 76 8.72 -13.93 3.69
CA MET A 76 7.68 -14.05 4.68
C MET A 76 6.91 -12.73 4.74
N ILE A 77 5.63 -12.74 4.31
CA ILE A 77 4.75 -11.56 4.28
C ILE A 77 3.47 -11.93 5.03
N GLY A 78 3.08 -11.16 6.04
CA GLY A 78 1.86 -11.42 6.81
C GLY A 78 1.80 -12.83 7.40
N GLN A 79 2.92 -13.36 7.90
CA GLN A 79 3.07 -14.72 8.44
C GLN A 79 2.89 -15.86 7.43
N ARG A 80 2.92 -15.58 6.13
CA ARG A 80 2.91 -16.57 5.05
C ARG A 80 4.18 -16.50 4.23
N LEU A 81 4.59 -17.64 3.70
CA LEU A 81 5.76 -17.77 2.84
C LEU A 81 5.34 -17.73 1.37
N TYR A 82 6.03 -16.91 0.58
CA TYR A 82 5.79 -16.76 -0.85
C TYR A 82 7.09 -16.87 -1.63
N TYR A 83 7.02 -17.60 -2.74
CA TYR A 83 8.10 -17.68 -3.71
C TYR A 83 7.87 -16.66 -4.83
N PHE A 84 8.85 -15.82 -5.11
CA PHE A 84 8.86 -14.91 -6.24
C PHE A 84 9.82 -15.43 -7.31
N ILE A 85 9.32 -15.58 -8.53
CA ILE A 85 10.02 -16.20 -9.65
C ILE A 85 10.01 -15.21 -10.83
N PRO A 86 11.04 -14.37 -10.98
CA PRO A 86 11.11 -13.43 -12.09
C PRO A 86 11.37 -14.19 -13.40
N VAL A 87 10.67 -13.80 -14.47
CA VAL A 87 10.90 -14.30 -15.82
C VAL A 87 11.62 -13.23 -16.61
N TYR A 88 12.73 -13.59 -17.22
CA TYR A 88 13.53 -12.73 -18.07
C TYR A 88 13.51 -13.24 -19.50
N ILE A 89 13.60 -12.33 -20.47
CA ILE A 89 13.77 -12.68 -21.88
C ILE A 89 15.06 -12.09 -22.45
N THR A 90 15.62 -12.78 -23.42
CA THR A 90 16.70 -12.26 -24.28
C THR A 90 16.11 -12.03 -25.67
N PRO A 91 15.69 -10.80 -26.01
CA PRO A 91 15.23 -10.48 -27.35
C PRO A 91 16.46 -10.40 -28.26
N GLY A 92 16.80 -11.53 -28.90
CA GLY A 92 17.81 -11.58 -29.96
C GLY A 92 18.98 -12.54 -29.68
N GLY A 93 18.77 -13.83 -29.91
CA GLY A 93 19.84 -14.81 -30.19
C GLY A 93 20.89 -15.07 -29.10
N MET A 94 21.71 -16.10 -29.30
CA MET A 94 22.79 -16.47 -28.38
C MET A 94 23.85 -15.36 -28.30
N GLY A 95 24.09 -14.84 -27.08
CA GLY A 95 25.18 -13.90 -26.79
C GLY A 95 24.76 -12.46 -26.46
N GLN A 96 23.46 -12.12 -26.50
CA GLN A 96 22.99 -10.80 -26.07
C GLN A 96 22.61 -10.74 -24.59
N VAL A 97 22.77 -9.54 -24.01
CA VAL A 97 22.47 -9.23 -22.61
C VAL A 97 20.98 -9.43 -22.35
N ILE A 98 20.62 -9.94 -21.17
CA ILE A 98 19.22 -10.02 -20.72
C ILE A 98 18.67 -8.59 -20.66
N THR A 99 17.64 -8.25 -21.45
CA THR A 99 17.19 -6.86 -21.58
C THR A 99 15.83 -6.56 -20.97
N LYS A 100 15.02 -7.57 -20.61
CA LYS A 100 13.68 -7.31 -20.08
C LYS A 100 13.17 -8.41 -19.15
N MET A 101 12.53 -7.98 -18.05
CA MET A 101 11.68 -8.80 -17.20
C MET A 101 10.22 -8.54 -17.60
N PRO A 102 9.59 -9.37 -18.46
CA PRO A 102 8.21 -9.14 -18.87
C PRO A 102 7.19 -9.31 -17.74
N PHE A 103 7.46 -10.21 -16.80
CA PHE A 103 6.62 -10.42 -15.62
C PHE A 103 7.38 -11.19 -14.53
N ILE A 104 6.81 -11.19 -13.34
CA ILE A 104 7.23 -11.99 -12.20
C ILE A 104 6.06 -12.82 -11.70
N GLY A 105 6.34 -14.07 -11.32
CA GLY A 105 5.39 -14.93 -10.65
C GLY A 105 5.51 -14.89 -9.15
N ILE A 106 4.40 -15.10 -8.48
CA ILE A 106 4.33 -15.39 -7.06
C ILE A 106 3.64 -16.74 -6.84
N VAL A 107 4.14 -17.53 -5.89
CA VAL A 107 3.55 -18.82 -5.49
C VAL A 107 3.39 -18.85 -3.97
N ASP A 108 2.19 -19.09 -3.46
CA ASP A 108 1.97 -19.33 -2.02
C ASP A 108 2.55 -20.71 -1.63
N ALA A 109 3.45 -20.72 -0.65
CA ALA A 109 4.17 -21.94 -0.27
C ALA A 109 3.27 -23.01 0.38
N VAL A 110 2.09 -22.61 0.86
CA VAL A 110 1.07 -23.49 1.46
C VAL A 110 0.07 -23.94 0.41
N THR A 111 -0.60 -22.99 -0.28
CA THR A 111 -1.73 -23.31 -1.16
C THR A 111 -1.29 -23.75 -2.56
N ARG A 112 -0.04 -23.49 -2.96
CA ARG A 112 0.48 -23.65 -4.33
C ARG A 112 -0.21 -22.76 -5.37
N GLU A 113 -1.04 -21.83 -4.94
CA GLU A 113 -1.68 -20.88 -5.85
C GLU A 113 -0.62 -19.97 -6.48
N VAL A 114 -0.86 -19.63 -7.74
CA VAL A 114 0.07 -18.89 -8.59
C VAL A 114 -0.63 -17.67 -9.13
N ALA A 115 0.04 -16.53 -9.07
CA ALA A 115 -0.33 -15.33 -9.80
C ALA A 115 0.89 -14.70 -10.45
N ILE A 116 0.67 -13.79 -11.40
CA ILE A 116 1.72 -13.05 -12.08
C ILE A 116 1.42 -11.56 -12.13
N GLY A 117 2.46 -10.74 -12.21
CA GLY A 117 2.37 -9.30 -12.31
C GLY A 117 3.54 -8.70 -13.08
N SER A 118 3.43 -7.41 -13.44
CA SER A 118 4.53 -6.64 -14.05
C SER A 118 5.72 -6.45 -13.11
N ASP A 119 5.46 -6.52 -11.81
CA ASP A 119 6.40 -6.33 -10.71
C ASP A 119 5.94 -7.18 -9.50
N SER A 120 6.77 -7.26 -8.46
CA SER A 120 6.50 -8.12 -7.30
C SER A 120 5.25 -7.68 -6.53
N LEU A 121 4.95 -6.38 -6.50
CA LEU A 121 3.81 -5.84 -5.75
C LEU A 121 2.49 -6.19 -6.45
N SER A 122 2.43 -5.95 -7.77
CA SER A 122 1.25 -6.30 -8.57
C SER A 122 0.99 -7.81 -8.57
N ALA A 123 2.04 -8.65 -8.64
CA ALA A 123 1.89 -10.10 -8.53
C ALA A 123 1.32 -10.52 -7.17
N PHE A 124 1.84 -9.94 -6.07
CA PHE A 124 1.37 -10.21 -4.71
C PHE A 124 -0.10 -9.82 -4.49
N TYR A 125 -0.53 -8.66 -4.99
CA TYR A 125 -1.94 -8.26 -4.89
C TYR A 125 -2.86 -9.09 -5.76
N THR A 126 -2.39 -9.51 -6.94
CA THR A 126 -3.16 -10.42 -7.80
C THR A 126 -3.39 -11.76 -7.10
N LEU A 127 -2.39 -12.30 -6.40
CA LEU A 127 -2.53 -13.54 -5.64
C LEU A 127 -3.46 -13.38 -4.42
N THR A 128 -3.25 -12.33 -3.64
CA THR A 128 -3.91 -12.19 -2.33
C THR A 128 -5.29 -11.53 -2.40
N GLY A 129 -5.63 -10.88 -3.52
CA GLY A 129 -6.81 -10.03 -3.65
C GLY A 129 -6.77 -8.75 -2.78
N ASN A 130 -5.70 -8.56 -2.01
CA ASN A 130 -5.56 -7.46 -1.04
C ASN A 130 -4.87 -6.26 -1.67
N ILE A 131 -5.54 -5.61 -2.62
CA ILE A 131 -5.08 -4.32 -3.15
C ILE A 131 -5.24 -3.29 -2.02
N PRO A 132 -4.16 -2.65 -1.53
CA PRO A 132 -4.29 -1.59 -0.55
C PRO A 132 -5.16 -0.48 -1.15
N ALA A 133 -6.02 0.09 -0.34
CA ALA A 133 -6.73 1.30 -0.73
C ALA A 133 -5.69 2.34 -1.19
N GLU A 134 -5.91 2.88 -2.39
CA GLU A 134 -5.07 3.94 -2.94
C GLU A 134 -4.91 5.04 -1.91
N GLN A 135 -3.66 5.42 -1.66
CA GLN A 135 -3.30 6.52 -0.79
C GLN A 135 -2.80 7.63 -1.70
N PRO A 136 -3.58 8.70 -1.90
CA PRO A 136 -3.15 9.84 -2.70
C PRO A 136 -1.82 10.39 -2.17
N ALA A 137 -1.09 11.17 -2.96
CA ALA A 137 0.05 11.90 -2.40
C ALA A 137 -0.44 12.91 -1.34
N GLU A 138 0.40 13.31 -0.41
CA GLU A 138 0.00 14.31 0.59
C GLU A 138 -0.39 15.64 -0.05
N GLU A 139 0.40 16.08 -1.02
CA GLU A 139 0.17 17.30 -1.77
C GLU A 139 -1.17 17.25 -2.50
N GLU A 140 -1.54 16.06 -3.00
CA GLU A 140 -2.84 15.81 -3.60
C GLU A 140 -3.96 15.90 -2.57
N ARG A 141 -3.80 15.29 -1.39
CA ARG A 141 -4.80 15.37 -0.32
C ARG A 141 -5.07 16.81 0.12
N LEU A 142 -4.01 17.59 0.34
CA LEU A 142 -4.13 19.00 0.73
C LEU A 142 -4.77 19.83 -0.39
N ARG A 143 -4.41 19.57 -1.64
CA ARG A 143 -5.01 20.23 -2.81
C ARG A 143 -6.50 19.94 -2.90
N ASP A 144 -6.91 18.67 -2.78
CA ASP A 144 -8.32 18.29 -2.88
C ASP A 144 -9.13 18.96 -1.76
N ILE A 145 -8.64 18.93 -0.51
CA ILE A 145 -9.28 19.60 0.63
C ILE A 145 -9.45 21.10 0.35
N TYR A 146 -8.42 21.76 -0.15
CA TYR A 146 -8.47 23.18 -0.51
C TYR A 146 -9.48 23.45 -1.64
N MET A 147 -9.46 22.62 -2.70
CA MET A 147 -10.37 22.75 -3.84
C MET A 147 -11.82 22.54 -3.45
N ALA A 148 -12.12 21.67 -2.46
CA ALA A 148 -13.49 21.51 -1.97
C ALA A 148 -14.10 22.81 -1.39
N PHE A 149 -13.28 23.74 -0.87
CA PHE A 149 -13.76 25.08 -0.51
C PHE A 149 -13.91 25.97 -1.74
N VAL A 150 -12.91 25.97 -2.63
CA VAL A 150 -12.87 26.81 -3.85
C VAL A 150 -14.02 26.51 -4.79
N ASP A 151 -14.31 25.23 -5.01
CA ASP A 151 -15.42 24.75 -5.85
C ASP A 151 -16.79 25.17 -5.29
N ARG A 152 -16.84 25.54 -4.01
CA ARG A 152 -18.03 26.09 -3.32
C ARG A 152 -17.99 27.61 -3.19
N GLY A 153 -17.05 28.28 -3.85
CA GLY A 153 -16.94 29.74 -3.88
C GLY A 153 -16.15 30.35 -2.71
N TYR A 154 -15.49 29.54 -1.89
CA TYR A 154 -14.71 30.02 -0.75
C TYR A 154 -13.22 29.83 -1.00
N ILE A 155 -12.43 30.90 -0.90
CA ILE A 155 -10.97 30.85 -1.01
C ILE A 155 -10.40 30.95 0.41
N PRO A 156 -9.93 29.84 1.01
CA PRO A 156 -9.36 29.86 2.36
C PRO A 156 -8.12 30.73 2.45
N ILE A 157 -8.04 31.53 3.52
CA ILE A 157 -6.89 32.40 3.79
C ILE A 157 -6.00 31.74 4.83
N ASN A 158 -4.75 31.45 4.45
CA ASN A 158 -3.77 30.89 5.37
C ASN A 158 -3.38 31.91 6.45
N VAL A 159 -3.44 31.49 7.71
CA VAL A 159 -3.01 32.25 8.88
C VAL A 159 -2.05 31.44 9.75
N THR A 160 -1.09 32.11 10.36
CA THR A 160 -0.07 31.48 11.21
C THR A 160 -0.49 31.35 12.67
N ARG A 161 -1.44 32.19 13.11
CA ARG A 161 -1.96 32.19 14.48
C ARG A 161 -3.42 32.62 14.49
N ILE A 162 -4.18 31.99 15.37
CA ILE A 162 -5.57 32.29 15.66
C ILE A 162 -5.68 32.66 17.14
N LYS A 163 -6.49 33.67 17.44
CA LYS A 163 -6.77 34.10 18.81
C LYS A 163 -8.21 34.59 18.90
N PHE A 164 -9.05 33.80 19.54
CA PHE A 164 -10.46 34.08 19.77
C PHE A 164 -10.78 33.83 21.25
N ASP A 165 -11.90 34.37 21.73
CA ASP A 165 -12.35 34.13 23.10
C ASP A 165 -12.79 32.67 23.26
N PHE A 166 -13.37 32.10 22.19
CA PHE A 166 -13.75 30.69 22.11
C PHE A 166 -13.32 30.06 20.78
N GLU A 167 -12.82 28.83 20.83
CA GLU A 167 -12.47 28.02 19.67
C GLU A 167 -13.31 26.74 19.73
N ILE A 168 -14.20 26.56 18.75
CA ILE A 168 -15.27 25.56 18.77
C ILE A 168 -15.09 24.63 17.57
N LEU A 169 -14.66 23.40 17.86
CA LEU A 169 -14.56 22.34 16.86
C LEU A 169 -15.96 21.81 16.52
N VAL A 170 -16.41 22.01 15.28
CA VAL A 170 -17.76 21.63 14.81
C VAL A 170 -17.77 20.41 13.91
N GLY A 171 -16.60 19.92 13.50
CA GLY A 171 -16.48 18.74 12.67
C GLY A 171 -15.05 18.25 12.54
N ASN A 172 -14.89 16.95 12.35
CA ASN A 172 -13.59 16.36 12.07
C ASN A 172 -13.68 15.28 10.99
N ALA A 173 -12.57 15.10 10.27
CA ALA A 173 -12.41 14.04 9.29
C ALA A 173 -10.94 13.62 9.18
N SER A 174 -10.70 12.51 8.50
CA SER A 174 -9.35 12.07 8.12
C SER A 174 -9.35 11.76 6.64
N TYR A 175 -8.35 12.23 5.93
CA TYR A 175 -8.09 11.90 4.53
C TYR A 175 -6.74 11.19 4.47
N ILE A 176 -6.73 9.86 4.40
CA ILE A 176 -5.49 9.08 4.28
C ILE A 176 -5.53 8.24 3.00
N ARG A 177 -6.72 7.75 2.62
CA ARG A 177 -6.98 6.93 1.44
C ARG A 177 -8.01 7.61 0.54
N SER A 178 -8.03 7.28 -0.75
CA SER A 178 -9.01 7.82 -1.71
C SER A 178 -10.46 7.61 -1.25
N GLY A 179 -10.73 6.48 -0.59
CA GLY A 179 -12.06 6.16 -0.04
C GLY A 179 -12.55 7.08 1.09
N ASP A 180 -11.65 7.82 1.75
CA ASP A 180 -12.03 8.73 2.83
C ASP A 180 -12.64 10.04 2.31
N TRP A 181 -12.43 10.36 1.03
CA TRP A 181 -12.79 11.63 0.42
C TRP A 181 -14.28 11.96 0.57
N ALA A 182 -15.17 10.97 0.42
CA ALA A 182 -16.61 11.18 0.55
C ALA A 182 -16.98 11.76 1.92
N LYS A 183 -16.36 11.25 2.99
CA LYS A 183 -16.57 11.76 4.35
C LYS A 183 -16.01 13.17 4.51
N VAL A 184 -14.77 13.40 4.07
CA VAL A 184 -14.11 14.72 4.13
C VAL A 184 -14.94 15.79 3.41
N ASN A 185 -15.36 15.51 2.18
CA ASN A 185 -16.16 16.42 1.38
C ASN A 185 -17.54 16.70 2.02
N SER A 186 -18.15 15.70 2.67
CA SER A 186 -19.40 15.88 3.43
C SER A 186 -19.22 16.73 4.70
N THR A 187 -18.10 16.58 5.42
CA THR A 187 -17.76 17.41 6.58
C THR A 187 -17.54 18.86 6.16
N ILE A 188 -16.81 19.10 5.06
CA ILE A 188 -16.60 20.44 4.49
C ILE A 188 -17.93 21.07 4.07
N ALA A 189 -18.78 20.32 3.35
CA ALA A 189 -20.09 20.82 2.92
C ALA A 189 -20.99 21.20 4.11
N SER A 190 -21.01 20.37 5.15
CA SER A 190 -21.80 20.64 6.36
C SER A 190 -21.28 21.86 7.12
N PHE A 191 -19.96 22.02 7.20
CA PHE A 191 -19.34 23.19 7.82
C PHE A 191 -19.69 24.48 7.08
N ILE A 192 -19.61 24.46 5.74
CA ILE A 192 -19.95 25.62 4.92
C ILE A 192 -21.41 26.02 5.13
N SER A 193 -22.34 25.07 5.00
CA SER A 193 -23.77 25.37 5.08
C SER A 193 -24.21 25.80 6.48
N ASN A 194 -23.70 25.15 7.53
CA ASN A 194 -24.17 25.41 8.89
C ASN A 194 -23.49 26.60 9.59
N TYR A 195 -22.30 27.01 9.12
CA TYR A 195 -21.51 28.04 9.80
C TYR A 195 -21.02 29.15 8.87
N VAL A 196 -20.38 28.80 7.74
CA VAL A 196 -19.78 29.81 6.85
C VAL A 196 -20.85 30.68 6.18
N GLU A 197 -21.88 30.05 5.64
CA GLU A 197 -23.03 30.73 5.02
C GLU A 197 -23.85 31.51 6.05
N VAL A 198 -24.01 30.96 7.26
CA VAL A 198 -24.81 31.56 8.33
C VAL A 198 -24.16 32.83 8.88
N TYR A 199 -22.86 32.80 9.15
CA TYR A 199 -22.17 33.94 9.77
C TYR A 199 -21.65 34.97 8.77
N GLY A 200 -21.61 34.63 7.47
CA GLY A 200 -21.17 35.55 6.43
C GLY A 200 -19.72 35.98 6.64
N GLY A 201 -18.77 35.13 6.27
CA GLY A 201 -17.35 35.37 6.57
C GLY A 201 -16.37 34.75 5.58
N LYS A 202 -15.11 35.17 5.70
CA LYS A 202 -13.99 34.52 5.04
C LYS A 202 -13.61 33.25 5.80
N VAL A 203 -13.24 32.21 5.07
CA VAL A 203 -12.70 30.99 5.66
C VAL A 203 -11.20 31.19 5.89
N TYR A 204 -10.74 30.90 7.09
CA TYR A 204 -9.33 30.92 7.46
C TYR A 204 -8.82 29.49 7.60
N SER A 205 -7.57 29.26 7.20
CA SER A 205 -6.91 27.96 7.34
C SER A 205 -5.62 28.08 8.12
N TRP A 206 -5.32 27.08 8.94
CA TRP A 206 -4.08 27.00 9.70
C TRP A 206 -3.69 25.55 9.93
N ILE A 207 -2.40 25.33 10.18
CA ILE A 207 -1.86 24.03 10.55
C ILE A 207 -1.39 24.16 11.99
N GLU A 208 -2.00 23.38 12.88
CA GLU A 208 -1.42 23.16 14.21
C GLU A 208 -0.29 22.13 14.10
N GLU A 209 0.65 22.15 15.05
CA GLU A 209 1.73 21.15 15.10
C GLU A 209 1.15 19.73 14.96
N GLY A 210 1.41 19.10 13.82
CA GLY A 210 0.87 17.78 13.50
C GLY A 210 0.32 17.68 12.08
N ASN A 211 -0.18 16.50 11.76
CA ASN A 211 -0.64 16.12 10.42
C ASN A 211 -2.09 16.54 10.16
N THR A 212 -2.49 17.72 10.64
CA THR A 212 -3.89 18.19 10.62
C THR A 212 -3.96 19.62 10.09
N VAL A 213 -4.87 19.84 9.14
CA VAL A 213 -5.21 21.17 8.66
C VAL A 213 -6.58 21.56 9.21
N ASN A 214 -6.67 22.80 9.70
CA ASN A 214 -7.88 23.35 10.26
C ASN A 214 -8.45 24.42 9.32
N TYR A 215 -9.78 24.51 9.25
CA TYR A 215 -10.51 25.53 8.51
C TYR A 215 -11.62 26.11 9.38
N GLY A 216 -11.70 27.42 9.49
CA GLY A 216 -12.60 28.09 10.43
C GLY A 216 -13.19 29.39 9.93
N VAL A 217 -14.32 29.77 10.52
CA VAL A 217 -15.03 31.03 10.28
C VAL A 217 -15.25 31.76 11.61
N PRO A 218 -14.89 33.05 11.71
CA PRO A 218 -15.11 33.83 12.91
C PRO A 218 -16.56 34.29 13.03
N HIS A 219 -17.03 34.42 14.26
CA HIS A 219 -18.32 35.01 14.60
C HIS A 219 -18.17 35.92 15.83
N VAL A 220 -18.91 37.02 15.86
CA VAL A 220 -19.03 37.89 17.03
C VAL A 220 -20.49 37.87 17.45
N ASP A 221 -20.75 37.46 18.68
CA ASP A 221 -22.12 37.40 19.19
C ASP A 221 -22.63 38.79 19.63
N SER A 222 -23.88 38.85 20.08
CA SER A 222 -24.51 40.10 20.54
C SER A 222 -23.88 40.67 21.82
N GLU A 223 -23.17 39.85 22.59
CA GLU A 223 -22.46 40.26 23.81
C GLU A 223 -21.02 40.73 23.52
N GLY A 224 -20.55 40.53 22.29
CA GLY A 224 -19.24 40.97 21.80
C GLY A 224 -18.15 39.91 21.89
N PHE A 225 -18.45 38.67 22.28
CA PHE A 225 -17.47 37.59 22.32
C PHE A 225 -17.14 37.11 20.91
N LYS A 226 -15.85 36.88 20.67
CA LYS A 226 -15.33 36.41 19.40
C LYS A 226 -15.14 34.90 19.45
N SER A 227 -15.91 34.17 18.66
CA SER A 227 -15.80 32.72 18.53
C SER A 227 -15.23 32.32 17.17
N MET A 228 -14.39 31.28 17.14
CA MET A 228 -13.93 30.62 15.93
C MET A 228 -14.59 29.25 15.81
N TYR A 229 -15.48 29.08 14.85
CA TYR A 229 -16.07 27.78 14.54
C TYR A 229 -15.23 27.11 13.46
N TYR A 230 -14.75 25.89 13.70
CA TYR A 230 -13.78 25.27 12.79
C TYR A 230 -13.93 23.77 12.66
N ILE A 231 -13.43 23.25 11.54
CA ILE A 231 -13.24 21.82 11.29
C ILE A 231 -11.76 21.47 11.26
N SER A 232 -11.46 20.22 11.62
CA SER A 232 -10.11 19.65 11.55
C SER A 232 -10.07 18.46 10.60
N ILE A 233 -9.13 18.46 9.66
CA ILE A 233 -8.93 17.37 8.71
C ILE A 233 -7.51 16.85 8.84
N ARG A 234 -7.39 15.62 9.34
CA ARG A 234 -6.10 14.91 9.43
C ARG A 234 -5.72 14.37 8.05
N TYR A 235 -4.49 14.62 7.61
CA TYR A 235 -4.01 14.27 6.26
C TYR A 235 -2.72 13.42 6.23
N ARG A 236 -2.14 13.07 7.39
CA ARG A 236 -1.14 11.99 7.54
C ARG A 236 -1.33 11.20 8.85
#